data_AF-A0A8D8BFE1-F1
#
_entry.id   AF-A0A8D8BFE1-F1
#
_cell.length_a   1.000
_cell.length_b   1.000
_cell.length_c   1.000
_cell.angle_alpha   90.00
_cell.angle_beta   90.00
_cell.angle_gamma   90.00
#
_symmetry.space_group_name_H-M   'P 1'
#
loop_
_entity.id
_entity.type
_entity.pdbx_description
1 polymer ?
#
loop_
_entity_poly.entity_id
_entity_poly.type
_entity_poly.pdbx_seq_one_letter_code
_entity_poly.pdbx_strand_id
1 'polypeptide(L)'
;TSYYNVIISYPILFLWKSLQAQLPWENCQNPWNTPRCVELGGPDQLHMMMNNSLLSVSERLRTPADEFFHNEILQISDGIGSPGGIVWPLFVCNLLAWIVIYCCIINGVESVGKVVYFTATFPFLILAVLFVRGITLPGAAEGIRFYIMPQWSQLTDLRVWADAAVQIFFSLG
;
A
#
# COMPACT_ATOMS: atom_id res chain seq x y z
N THR A 1 19.07 -0.92 5.43
CA THR A 1 18.52 -1.63 6.61
C THR A 1 17.46 -0.81 7.33
N SER A 2 17.75 0.40 7.83
CA SER A 2 16.79 1.19 8.63
C SER A 2 15.47 1.51 7.92
N TYR A 3 15.51 1.88 6.62
CA TYR A 3 14.32 2.19 5.83
C TYR A 3 13.41 0.97 5.58
N TYR A 4 13.99 -0.15 5.12
CA TYR A 4 13.24 -1.39 4.87
C TYR A 4 12.54 -1.93 6.12
N ASN A 5 13.18 -1.81 7.28
CA ASN A 5 12.59 -2.27 8.54
C ASN A 5 11.33 -1.48 8.91
N VAL A 6 11.32 -0.17 8.66
CA VAL A 6 10.12 0.66 8.87
C VAL A 6 9.02 0.25 7.90
N ILE A 7 9.33 -0.03 6.63
CA ILE A 7 8.32 -0.49 5.65
C ILE A 7 7.66 -1.80 6.12
N ILE A 8 8.43 -2.75 6.66
CA ILE A 8 7.91 -4.05 7.14
C ILE A 8 6.93 -3.88 8.31
N SER A 9 6.99 -2.75 9.03
CA SER A 9 6.02 -2.47 10.11
C SER A 9 4.61 -2.16 9.58
N TYR A 10 4.47 -1.61 8.36
CA TYR A 10 3.15 -1.25 7.83
C TYR A 10 2.25 -2.48 7.63
N PRO A 11 2.67 -3.56 6.93
CA PRO A 11 1.85 -4.74 6.77
C PRO A 11 1.42 -5.38 8.10
N ILE A 12 2.27 -5.35 9.13
CA ILE A 12 1.93 -5.88 10.46
C ILE A 12 0.78 -5.07 11.08
N LEU A 13 0.86 -3.74 10.98
CA LEU A 13 -0.19 -2.85 11.47
C LEU A 13 -1.49 -3.02 10.67
N PHE A 14 -1.41 -3.08 9.34
CA PHE A 14 -2.57 -3.32 8.47
C PHE A 14 -3.21 -4.69 8.74
N LEU A 15 -2.40 -5.73 8.95
CA LEU A 15 -2.89 -7.06 9.29
C LEU A 15 -3.67 -7.01 10.61
N TRP A 16 -3.11 -6.37 11.64
CA TRP A 16 -3.81 -6.18 12.92
C TRP A 16 -5.15 -5.43 12.75
N LYS A 17 -5.15 -4.33 12.00
CA LYS A 17 -6.35 -3.52 11.73
C LYS A 17 -7.38 -4.25 10.87
N SER A 18 -6.96 -5.20 10.02
CA SER A 18 -7.86 -6.02 9.18
C SER A 18 -8.64 -7.10 9.95
N LEU A 19 -8.30 -7.35 11.23
CA LEU A 19 -9.04 -8.29 12.09
C LEU A 19 -10.36 -7.70 12.62
N GLN A 20 -10.63 -6.43 12.34
CA GLN A 20 -11.85 -5.75 12.74
C GLN A 20 -13.00 -6.10 11.78
N ALA A 21 -14.24 -6.17 12.30
CA ALA A 21 -15.41 -6.53 11.51
C ALA A 21 -15.71 -5.52 10.37
N GLN A 22 -15.37 -4.25 10.60
CA GLN A 22 -15.44 -3.18 9.62
C GLN A 22 -14.02 -2.65 9.41
N LEU A 23 -13.62 -2.46 8.15
CA LEU A 23 -12.26 -2.05 7.84
C LEU A 23 -12.11 -0.53 8.08
N PRO A 24 -11.06 -0.06 8.78
CA PRO A 24 -10.88 1.37 9.07
C PRO A 24 -10.73 2.27 7.84
N TRP A 25 -10.40 1.70 6.68
CA TRP A 25 -10.24 2.39 5.40
C TRP A 25 -11.43 2.20 4.46
N GLU A 26 -12.56 1.70 4.96
CA GLU A 26 -13.77 1.44 4.18
C GLU A 26 -14.63 2.69 3.99
N ASN A 27 -14.77 3.51 5.04
CA ASN A 27 -15.67 4.66 5.08
C ASN A 27 -14.97 5.94 5.56
N CYS A 28 -15.64 7.09 5.41
CA CYS A 28 -15.13 8.40 5.82
C CYS A 28 -15.56 8.81 7.25
N GLN A 29 -16.16 7.90 8.01
CA GLN A 29 -16.74 8.18 9.33
C GLN A 29 -15.74 7.96 10.48
N ASN A 30 -14.48 8.35 10.29
CA ASN A 30 -13.42 8.14 11.28
C ASN A 30 -12.84 9.47 11.79
N PRO A 31 -12.25 9.51 12.99
CA PRO A 31 -11.73 10.75 13.58
C PRO A 31 -10.54 11.35 12.83
N TRP A 32 -9.82 10.55 12.03
CA TRP A 32 -8.71 11.00 11.19
C TRP A 32 -9.14 11.52 9.81
N ASN A 33 -10.43 11.41 9.47
CA ASN A 33 -10.92 11.84 8.16
C ASN A 33 -11.14 13.34 8.09
N THR A 34 -10.87 13.92 6.92
CA THR A 34 -11.10 15.34 6.65
C THR A 34 -12.41 15.54 5.88
N PRO A 35 -12.94 16.77 5.78
CA PRO A 35 -14.10 17.06 4.92
C PRO A 35 -13.89 16.77 3.43
N ARG A 36 -12.67 16.42 3.00
CA ARG A 36 -12.31 16.09 1.61
C ARG A 36 -12.36 14.58 1.31
N CYS A 37 -12.71 13.77 2.31
CA CYS A 37 -12.83 12.32 2.16
C CYS A 37 -14.08 11.97 1.33
N VAL A 38 -13.92 11.10 0.32
CA VAL A 38 -15.02 10.62 -0.53
C VAL A 38 -15.00 9.10 -0.64
N GLU A 39 -16.16 8.48 -0.40
CA GLU A 39 -16.36 7.04 -0.52
C GLU A 39 -16.56 6.61 -1.99
N LEU A 40 -15.87 5.53 -2.39
CA LEU A 40 -15.96 5.01 -3.75
C LEU A 40 -17.31 4.30 -3.95
N GLY A 41 -18.15 4.83 -4.85
CA GLY A 41 -19.48 4.27 -5.15
C GLY A 41 -20.59 4.70 -4.19
N GLY A 42 -20.33 5.65 -3.29
CA GLY A 42 -21.34 6.25 -2.40
C GLY A 42 -22.20 7.33 -3.08
N PRO A 43 -23.33 7.73 -2.47
CA PRO A 43 -24.24 8.75 -2.99
C PRO A 43 -23.58 10.14 -3.14
N ASP A 44 -22.47 10.39 -2.46
CA ASP A 44 -21.69 11.63 -2.55
C ASP A 44 -21.11 11.88 -3.95
N GLN A 45 -20.87 10.82 -4.74
CA GLN A 45 -20.48 10.98 -6.15
C GLN A 45 -21.59 11.66 -6.97
N LEU A 46 -22.86 11.36 -6.67
CA LEU A 46 -24.02 11.96 -7.35
C LEU A 46 -24.24 13.40 -6.87
N HIS A 47 -24.02 13.68 -5.57
CA HIS A 47 -24.17 15.02 -5.00
C HIS A 47 -23.10 16.01 -5.52
N MET A 48 -21.88 15.53 -5.76
CA MET A 48 -20.80 16.34 -6.37
C MET A 48 -21.00 16.59 -7.87
N MET A 49 -21.66 15.68 -8.61
CA MET A 49 -21.99 15.89 -10.02
C MET A 49 -23.23 16.78 -10.24
N MET A 50 -24.16 16.85 -9.27
CA MET A 50 -25.43 17.61 -9.41
C MET A 50 -25.36 19.07 -8.95
N ASN A 51 -24.46 19.44 -8.03
CA ASN A 51 -24.28 20.83 -7.61
C ASN A 51 -23.17 21.52 -8.41
N ASN A 52 -23.48 21.83 -9.67
CA ASN A 52 -22.61 22.57 -10.59
C ASN A 52 -22.52 24.08 -10.24
N SER A 53 -22.32 24.39 -8.96
CA SER A 53 -22.09 25.73 -8.44
C SER A 53 -20.80 25.76 -7.61
N LEU A 54 -19.70 26.11 -8.28
CA LEU A 54 -18.53 26.80 -7.69
C LEU A 54 -17.92 26.19 -6.41
N LEU A 55 -17.93 24.86 -6.25
CA LEU A 55 -16.84 24.24 -5.50
C LEU A 55 -15.62 24.31 -6.40
N SER A 56 -14.73 25.26 -6.11
CA SER A 56 -13.45 25.38 -6.81
C SER A 56 -12.84 24.00 -6.97
N VAL A 57 -12.68 23.56 -8.22
CA VAL A 57 -12.06 22.29 -8.66
C VAL A 57 -10.54 22.30 -8.35
N SER A 58 -10.15 22.93 -7.24
CA SER A 58 -8.78 23.15 -6.81
C SER A 58 -8.44 22.39 -5.52
N GLU A 59 -9.41 21.79 -4.84
CA GLU A 59 -9.15 20.95 -3.67
C GLU A 59 -9.09 19.47 -4.08
N ARG A 60 -7.93 18.84 -3.91
CA ARG A 60 -7.73 17.42 -4.20
C ARG A 60 -8.56 16.57 -3.23
N LEU A 61 -9.63 15.96 -3.74
CA LEU A 61 -10.40 14.94 -3.03
C LEU A 61 -9.53 13.71 -2.73
N ARG A 62 -9.79 13.05 -1.60
CA ARG A 62 -9.03 11.87 -1.14
C ARG A 62 -9.97 10.72 -0.80
N THR A 63 -9.48 9.49 -0.98
CA THR A 63 -10.22 8.28 -0.59
C THR A 63 -10.02 8.00 0.90
N PRO A 64 -10.94 7.27 1.56
CA PRO A 64 -10.77 6.88 2.96
C PRO A 64 -9.50 6.08 3.20
N ALA A 65 -9.08 5.25 2.24
CA ALA A 65 -7.81 4.52 2.29
C ALA A 65 -6.57 5.42 2.19
N ASP A 66 -6.61 6.48 1.37
CA ASP A 66 -5.52 7.46 1.27
C ASP A 66 -5.36 8.23 2.58
N GLU A 67 -6.47 8.73 3.15
CA GLU A 67 -6.44 9.45 4.42
C GLU A 67 -6.07 8.54 5.59
N PHE A 68 -6.53 7.30 5.60
CA PHE A 68 -6.12 6.32 6.62
C PHE A 68 -4.60 6.11 6.60
N PHE A 69 -4.00 5.96 5.42
CA PHE A 69 -2.55 5.78 5.33
C PHE A 69 -1.78 7.05 5.73
N HIS A 70 -2.18 8.21 5.24
CA HIS A 70 -1.41 9.44 5.46
C HIS A 70 -1.65 10.11 6.82
N ASN A 71 -2.90 10.15 7.28
CA ASN A 71 -3.29 10.89 8.49
C ASN A 71 -3.20 10.01 9.74
N GLU A 72 -3.68 8.77 9.68
CA GLU A 72 -3.70 7.87 10.84
C GLU A 72 -2.40 7.08 11.00
N ILE A 73 -1.94 6.42 9.92
CA ILE A 73 -0.75 5.56 9.98
C ILE A 73 0.55 6.36 9.95
N LEU A 74 0.75 7.18 8.91
CA LEU A 74 2.02 7.88 8.73
C LEU A 74 2.17 9.11 9.65
N GLN A 75 1.06 9.83 9.92
CA GLN A 75 1.07 11.12 10.60
C GLN A 75 2.11 12.07 10.00
N ILE A 76 2.00 12.31 8.68
CA ILE A 76 3.02 13.03 7.91
C ILE A 76 3.24 14.45 8.45
N SER A 77 4.49 14.83 8.67
CA SER A 77 4.87 16.17 9.13
C SER A 77 4.87 17.20 8.00
N ASP A 78 4.85 18.48 8.35
CA ASP A 78 4.80 19.61 7.40
C ASP A 78 6.00 19.68 6.43
N GLY A 79 7.12 19.03 6.75
CA GLY A 79 8.24 18.85 5.83
C GLY A 79 9.48 18.21 6.45
N ILE A 80 10.55 18.10 5.66
CA ILE A 80 11.84 17.53 6.08
C ILE A 80 12.52 18.35 7.19
N GLY A 81 12.28 19.67 7.22
CA GLY A 81 12.90 20.58 8.20
C GLY A 81 12.32 20.47 9.63
N SER A 82 11.17 19.81 9.78
CA SER A 82 10.48 19.60 11.05
C SER A 82 10.07 18.13 11.16
N PRO A 83 11.04 17.23 11.43
CA PRO A 83 10.70 15.82 11.64
C PRO A 83 9.68 15.75 12.78
N GLY A 84 8.52 15.15 12.50
CA GLY A 84 7.44 15.00 13.48
C GLY A 84 7.83 14.11 14.67
N GLY A 85 6.84 13.74 15.46
CA GLY A 85 7.02 12.83 16.59
C GLY A 85 7.19 11.36 16.18
N ILE A 86 7.45 10.51 17.16
CA ILE A 86 7.44 9.05 16.98
C ILE A 86 5.98 8.57 16.92
N VAL A 87 5.62 7.89 15.83
CA VAL A 87 4.32 7.20 15.72
C VAL A 87 4.37 5.89 16.48
N TRP A 88 3.82 5.87 17.70
CA TRP A 88 3.91 4.74 18.63
C TRP A 88 3.38 3.40 18.08
N PRO A 89 2.22 3.32 17.41
CA PRO A 89 1.74 2.07 16.83
C PRO A 89 2.75 1.46 15.84
N LEU A 90 3.34 2.29 14.97
CA LEU A 90 4.38 1.86 14.03
C LEU A 90 5.66 1.43 14.74
N PHE A 91 6.07 2.17 15.78
CA PHE A 91 7.24 1.81 16.58
C PHE A 91 7.08 0.41 17.22
N VAL A 92 5.91 0.11 17.79
CA VAL A 92 5.61 -1.20 18.38
C VAL A 92 5.58 -2.29 17.31
N CYS A 93 4.94 -2.06 16.16
CA CYS A 93 4.95 -3.02 15.05
C CYS A 93 6.36 -3.27 14.52
N ASN A 94 7.20 -2.24 14.43
CA ASN A 94 8.61 -2.37 14.06
C ASN A 94 9.39 -3.20 15.10
N LEU A 95 9.20 -2.95 16.40
CA LEU A 95 9.83 -3.76 17.45
C LEU A 95 9.39 -5.23 17.37
N LEU A 96 8.11 -5.49 17.11
CA LEU A 96 7.59 -6.84 16.92
C LEU A 96 8.23 -7.52 15.70
N ALA A 97 8.38 -6.82 14.58
CA ALA A 97 9.10 -7.34 13.41
C ALA A 97 10.54 -7.75 13.75
N TRP A 98 11.25 -6.93 14.52
CA TRP A 98 12.60 -7.24 14.99
C TRP A 98 12.66 -8.47 15.88
N ILE A 99 11.70 -8.64 16.80
CA ILE A 99 11.61 -9.83 17.64
C ILE A 99 11.38 -11.08 16.79
N VAL A 100 10.49 -11.01 15.78
CA VAL A 100 10.25 -12.12 14.86
C VAL A 100 11.51 -12.47 14.08
N ILE A 101 12.19 -11.49 13.48
CA ILE A 101 13.44 -11.71 12.74
C ILE A 101 14.51 -12.33 13.64
N TYR A 102 14.65 -11.83 14.87
CA TYR A 102 15.59 -12.39 15.85
C TYR A 102 15.26 -13.85 16.16
N CYS A 103 14.00 -14.17 16.44
CA CYS A 103 13.56 -15.55 16.67
C CYS A 103 13.80 -16.47 15.46
N CYS A 104 13.67 -15.97 14.22
CA CYS A 104 13.98 -16.76 13.02
C CYS A 104 15.48 -17.10 12.91
N ILE A 105 16.35 -16.20 13.36
CA ILE A 105 17.81 -16.29 13.20
C ILE A 105 18.51 -16.91 14.42
N ILE A 106 17.89 -16.92 15.61
CA ILE A 106 18.54 -17.30 16.87
C ILE A 106 19.21 -18.69 16.85
N ASN A 107 18.61 -19.64 16.12
CA ASN A 107 19.12 -21.00 15.98
C ASN A 107 19.96 -21.20 14.69
N GLY A 108 20.42 -20.10 14.09
CA GLY A 108 21.25 -20.11 12.88
C GLY A 108 20.51 -20.50 11.61
N VAL A 109 21.30 -20.92 10.61
CA VAL A 109 20.83 -21.21 9.24
C VAL A 109 19.84 -22.37 9.16
N GLU A 110 19.85 -23.30 10.12
CA GLU A 110 18.89 -24.42 10.16
C GLU A 110 17.46 -23.95 10.44
N SER A 111 17.30 -22.95 11.31
CA SER A 111 15.99 -22.33 11.61
C SER A 111 15.54 -21.43 10.48
N VAL A 112 16.46 -20.63 9.93
CA VAL A 112 16.16 -19.77 8.76
C VAL A 112 15.68 -20.62 7.58
N GLY A 113 16.34 -21.74 7.27
CA GLY A 113 15.92 -22.63 6.19
C GLY A 113 14.48 -23.13 6.36
N LYS A 114 14.09 -23.52 7.59
CA LYS A 114 12.72 -23.96 7.91
C LYS A 114 11.69 -22.85 7.69
N VAL A 115 11.99 -21.63 8.12
CA VAL A 115 11.10 -20.47 7.95
C VAL A 115 10.99 -20.08 6.47
N VAL A 116 12.10 -20.14 5.72
CA VAL A 116 12.14 -19.80 4.30
C VAL A 116 11.23 -20.69 3.46
N TYR A 117 11.07 -21.98 3.79
CA TYR A 117 10.10 -22.83 3.11
C TYR A 117 8.69 -22.25 3.14
N PHE A 118 8.29 -21.61 4.24
CA PHE A 118 7.00 -20.92 4.33
C PHE A 118 7.06 -19.53 3.68
N THR A 119 8.01 -18.68 4.06
CA THR A 119 8.02 -17.27 3.61
C THR A 119 8.29 -17.10 2.12
N ALA A 120 8.93 -18.08 1.46
CA ALA A 120 9.13 -18.07 0.02
C ALA A 120 7.93 -18.64 -0.76
N THR A 121 7.21 -19.62 -0.22
CA THR A 121 6.10 -20.29 -0.94
C THR A 121 4.75 -19.60 -0.70
N PHE A 122 4.51 -19.10 0.51
CA PHE A 122 3.25 -18.47 0.89
C PHE A 122 2.86 -17.27 0.01
N PRO A 123 3.77 -16.36 -0.39
CA PRO A 123 3.44 -15.28 -1.32
C PRO A 123 2.87 -15.78 -2.66
N PHE A 124 3.38 -16.88 -3.21
CA PHE A 124 2.84 -17.46 -4.46
C PHE A 124 1.41 -17.96 -4.29
N LEU A 125 1.09 -18.56 -3.14
CA LEU A 125 -0.27 -18.99 -2.83
C LEU A 125 -1.22 -17.79 -2.75
N ILE A 126 -0.83 -16.74 -2.04
CA ILE A 126 -1.63 -15.51 -1.94
C ILE A 126 -1.80 -14.85 -3.31
N LEU A 127 -0.74 -14.75 -4.10
CA LEU A 127 -0.81 -14.22 -5.47
C LEU A 127 -1.76 -15.06 -6.35
N ALA A 128 -1.76 -16.38 -6.23
CA ALA A 128 -2.69 -17.23 -6.98
C ALA A 128 -4.16 -16.96 -6.57
N VAL A 129 -4.44 -16.85 -5.28
CA VAL A 129 -5.79 -16.51 -4.78
C VAL A 129 -6.23 -15.12 -5.24
N LEU A 130 -5.34 -14.12 -5.12
CA LEU A 130 -5.61 -12.75 -5.58
C LEU A 130 -5.78 -12.67 -7.09
N PHE A 131 -5.03 -13.48 -7.86
CA PHE A 131 -5.17 -13.57 -9.31
C PHE A 131 -6.55 -14.12 -9.70
N VAL A 132 -6.95 -15.28 -9.13
CA VAL A 132 -8.27 -15.87 -9.39
C VAL A 132 -9.38 -14.90 -8.99
N ARG A 133 -9.26 -14.26 -7.82
CA ARG A 133 -10.23 -13.24 -7.42
C ARG A 133 -10.24 -12.07 -8.41
N GLY A 134 -9.08 -11.53 -8.76
CA GLY A 134 -8.92 -10.39 -9.66
C GLY A 134 -9.58 -10.59 -11.02
N ILE A 135 -9.40 -11.75 -11.66
CA ILE A 135 -10.02 -12.05 -12.96
C ILE A 135 -11.54 -12.28 -12.88
N THR A 136 -12.07 -12.60 -11.70
CA THR A 136 -13.52 -12.77 -11.48
C THR A 136 -14.26 -11.45 -11.23
N LEU A 137 -13.54 -10.34 -10.98
CA LEU A 137 -14.16 -9.03 -10.76
C LEU A 137 -14.66 -8.41 -12.08
N PRO A 138 -15.79 -7.69 -12.06
CA PRO A 138 -16.26 -6.95 -13.22
C PRO A 138 -15.24 -5.87 -13.60
N GLY A 139 -14.99 -5.72 -14.91
CA GLY A 139 -14.02 -4.74 -15.42
C GLY A 139 -12.56 -5.20 -15.43
N ALA A 140 -12.24 -6.43 -15.00
CA ALA A 140 -10.88 -6.97 -14.99
C ALA A 140 -10.19 -6.93 -16.37
N ALA A 141 -10.95 -7.18 -17.45
CA ALA A 141 -10.42 -7.16 -18.81
C ALA A 141 -9.84 -5.80 -19.22
N GLU A 142 -10.42 -4.69 -18.75
CA GLU A 142 -9.94 -3.35 -19.07
C GLU A 142 -8.61 -3.06 -18.35
N GLY A 143 -8.50 -3.46 -17.08
CA GLY A 143 -7.24 -3.37 -16.33
C GLY A 143 -6.11 -4.20 -16.96
N ILE A 144 -6.42 -5.42 -17.40
CA ILE A 144 -5.45 -6.29 -18.10
C ILE A 144 -5.04 -5.66 -19.44
N ARG A 145 -6.01 -5.14 -20.20
CA ARG A 145 -5.73 -4.46 -21.46
C ARG A 145 -4.83 -3.25 -21.25
N PHE A 146 -5.10 -2.41 -20.26
CA PHE A 146 -4.28 -1.26 -19.92
C PHE A 146 -2.84 -1.66 -19.55
N TYR A 147 -2.66 -2.72 -18.76
CA TYR A 147 -1.33 -3.18 -18.34
C TYR A 147 -0.49 -3.78 -19.48
N ILE A 148 -1.12 -4.55 -20.39
CA ILE A 148 -0.40 -5.32 -21.41
C ILE A 148 -0.28 -4.56 -22.75
N MET A 149 -1.19 -3.64 -23.08
CA MET A 149 -1.19 -2.97 -24.38
C MET A 149 0.09 -2.16 -24.58
N PRO A 150 0.94 -2.53 -25.57
CA PRO A 150 2.23 -1.92 -25.74
C PRO A 150 2.12 -0.55 -26.41
N GLN A 151 2.85 0.43 -25.88
CA GLN A 151 3.05 1.73 -26.52
C GLN A 151 4.44 1.78 -27.16
N TRP A 152 4.53 1.33 -28.40
CA TRP A 152 5.80 1.17 -29.13
C TRP A 152 6.63 2.45 -29.26
N SER A 153 5.97 3.62 -29.27
CA SER A 153 6.65 4.92 -29.26
C SER A 153 7.56 5.10 -28.05
N GLN A 154 7.21 4.55 -26.89
CA GLN A 154 8.00 4.69 -25.67
C GLN A 154 9.34 3.94 -25.73
N LEU A 155 9.46 2.89 -26.54
CA LEU A 155 10.71 2.13 -26.68
C LEU A 155 11.83 2.94 -27.36
N THR A 156 11.48 4.03 -28.04
CA THR A 156 12.47 4.96 -28.63
C THR A 156 13.12 5.86 -27.59
N ASP A 157 12.52 6.00 -26.40
CA ASP A 157 13.09 6.76 -25.30
C ASP A 157 14.15 5.93 -24.57
N LEU A 158 15.38 6.46 -24.51
CA LEU A 158 16.50 5.82 -23.81
C LEU A 158 16.22 5.67 -22.30
N ARG A 159 15.37 6.51 -21.71
CA ARG A 159 15.01 6.42 -20.29
C ARG A 159 14.31 5.10 -19.96
N VAL A 160 13.46 4.59 -20.85
CA VAL A 160 12.76 3.30 -20.65
C VAL A 160 13.76 2.15 -20.53
N TRP A 161 14.85 2.19 -21.31
CA TRP A 161 15.91 1.18 -21.23
C TRP A 161 16.77 1.32 -19.98
N ALA A 162 17.07 2.55 -19.57
CA ALA A 162 17.77 2.80 -18.30
C ALA A 162 16.94 2.29 -17.11
N ASP A 163 15.65 2.62 -17.06
CA ASP A 163 14.73 2.16 -16.01
C ASP A 163 14.59 0.64 -16.01
N ALA A 164 14.50 0.00 -17.19
CA ALA A 164 14.46 -1.46 -17.31
C ALA A 164 15.76 -2.12 -16.80
N ALA A 165 16.93 -1.56 -17.12
CA ALA A 165 18.20 -2.06 -16.63
C ALA A 165 18.32 -1.92 -15.11
N VAL A 166 17.89 -0.77 -14.57
CA VAL A 166 17.83 -0.50 -13.13
C VAL A 166 16.88 -1.48 -12.44
N GLN A 167 15.73 -1.76 -13.02
CA GLN A 167 14.76 -2.71 -12.49
C GLN A 167 15.34 -4.13 -12.43
N ILE A 168 15.98 -4.62 -13.50
CA ILE A 168 16.61 -5.95 -13.52
C ILE A 168 17.75 -6.02 -12.49
N PHE A 169 18.60 -5.00 -12.43
CA PHE A 169 19.72 -4.94 -11.50
C PHE A 169 19.25 -5.01 -10.04
N PHE A 170 18.29 -4.18 -9.62
CA PHE A 170 17.76 -4.20 -8.25
C PHE A 170 16.86 -5.41 -7.93
N SER A 171 16.29 -6.08 -8.94
CA SER A 171 15.49 -7.29 -8.72
C SER A 171 16.36 -8.53 -8.47
N LEU A 172 17.55 -8.60 -9.09
CA LEU A 172 18.48 -9.72 -8.93
C LEU A 172 19.42 -9.55 -7.73
N GLY A 173 19.78 -8.30 -7.41
CA GLY A 173 20.69 -7.95 -6.30
C GLY A 173 22.13 -7.83 -6.74
#